data_AF-A0A2T0LF01-F1
#
_entry.id   AF-A0A2T0LF01-F1
#
_cell.length_a   1.000
_cell.length_b   1.000
_cell.length_c   1.000
_cell.angle_alpha   90.00
_cell.angle_beta   90.00
_cell.angle_gamma   90.00
#
_symmetry.space_group_name_H-M   'P 1'
#
loop_
_entity.id
_entity.type
_entity.pdbx_description
1 polymer ?
#
loop_
_entity_poly.entity_id
_entity_poly.type
_entity_poly.pdbx_seq_one_letter_code
_entity_poly.pdbx_strand_id
1 'polypeptide(L)'
;MLDVGCGTGTLAIEVQQRVGETGRAYGIDPGTQQIARARSKAARHNLPAVFQIGVIEHLDFPDQTFDVVLTAFMMHHLPDNLKRLGLSEVARVLKPGGRLVIADFKRPERENSPGRAMEIGFQDLPALVKESGFSQVETEEMRLPRTEIGFIRALKS
;
A
#
# COMPACT_ATOMS: atom_id res chain seq x y z
N MET A 1 6.61 -10.28 -0.03
CA MET A 1 6.09 -8.88 -0.01
C MET A 1 4.58 -8.92 -0.20
N LEU A 2 3.85 -8.02 0.47
CA LEU A 2 2.43 -7.75 0.24
C LEU A 2 2.21 -6.35 -0.36
N ASP A 3 1.38 -6.25 -1.39
CA ASP A 3 0.90 -5.01 -2.02
C ASP A 3 -0.58 -4.80 -1.64
N VAL A 4 -0.88 -3.80 -0.81
CA VAL A 4 -2.23 -3.53 -0.32
C VAL A 4 -2.88 -2.43 -1.15
N GLY A 5 -4.08 -2.71 -1.69
CA GLY A 5 -4.70 -1.88 -2.70
C GLY A 5 -4.03 -2.05 -4.08
N CYS A 6 -3.69 -3.29 -4.43
CA CYS A 6 -2.83 -3.59 -5.58
C CYS A 6 -3.47 -3.26 -6.94
N GLY A 7 -4.78 -2.98 -7.00
CA GLY A 7 -5.54 -2.76 -8.22
C GLY A 7 -5.35 -3.90 -9.22
N THR A 8 -4.85 -3.59 -10.41
CA THR A 8 -4.58 -4.59 -11.46
C THR A 8 -3.22 -5.30 -11.31
N GLY A 9 -2.60 -5.22 -10.13
CA GLY A 9 -1.43 -5.98 -9.72
C GLY A 9 -0.10 -5.54 -10.33
N THR A 10 -0.02 -4.34 -10.94
CA THR A 10 1.19 -3.89 -11.65
C THR A 10 2.42 -3.89 -10.75
N LEU A 11 2.34 -3.30 -9.55
CA LEU A 11 3.47 -3.25 -8.62
C LEU A 11 3.89 -4.64 -8.11
N ALA A 12 2.93 -5.44 -7.63
CA ALA A 12 3.21 -6.82 -7.22
C ALA A 12 3.84 -7.68 -8.34
N ILE A 13 3.43 -7.50 -9.60
CA ILE A 13 3.99 -8.21 -10.75
C ILE A 13 5.44 -7.79 -11.02
N GLU A 14 5.72 -6.48 -11.04
CA GLU A 14 7.08 -5.94 -11.19
C GLU A 14 7.99 -6.44 -10.06
N VAL A 15 7.48 -6.49 -8.84
CA VAL A 15 8.24 -7.03 -7.71
C VAL A 15 8.48 -8.53 -7.90
N GLN A 16 7.47 -9.31 -8.29
CA GLN A 16 7.63 -10.76 -8.51
C GLN A 16 8.72 -11.06 -9.55
N GLN A 17 8.81 -10.26 -10.61
CA GLN A 17 9.87 -10.39 -11.63
C GLN A 17 11.27 -10.14 -11.04
N ARG A 18 11.40 -9.14 -10.16
CA ARG A 18 12.68 -8.76 -9.55
C ARG A 18 13.15 -9.73 -8.48
N VAL A 19 12.23 -10.25 -7.65
CA VAL A 19 12.58 -11.20 -6.59
C VAL A 19 12.76 -12.63 -7.11
N GLY A 20 12.29 -12.91 -8.34
CA GLY A 20 12.43 -14.22 -8.97
C GLY A 20 11.70 -15.33 -8.20
N GLU A 21 12.21 -16.55 -8.32
CA GLU A 21 11.59 -17.74 -7.71
C GLU A 21 11.82 -17.85 -6.19
N THR A 22 12.87 -17.19 -5.68
CA THR A 22 13.23 -17.20 -4.26
C THR A 22 12.36 -16.25 -3.43
N GLY A 23 11.60 -15.37 -4.08
CA GLY A 23 10.67 -14.46 -3.45
C GLY A 23 9.23 -14.65 -3.91
N ARG A 24 8.30 -14.09 -3.13
CA ARG A 24 6.87 -14.12 -3.43
C ARG A 24 6.24 -12.74 -3.25
N ALA A 25 5.50 -12.30 -4.26
CA ALA A 25 4.63 -11.14 -4.19
C ALA A 25 3.17 -11.57 -4.00
N TYR A 26 2.51 -10.91 -3.05
CA TYR A 26 1.08 -11.02 -2.80
C TYR A 26 0.44 -9.66 -3.06
N GLY A 27 -0.79 -9.63 -3.55
CA GLY A 27 -1.58 -8.41 -3.73
C GLY A 27 -3.00 -8.58 -3.23
N ILE A 28 -3.53 -7.57 -2.56
CA ILE A 28 -4.94 -7.50 -2.16
C ILE A 28 -5.63 -6.25 -2.67
N ASP A 29 -6.91 -6.37 -3.02
CA ASP A 29 -7.75 -5.25 -3.44
C ASP A 29 -9.23 -5.60 -3.24
N PRO A 30 -10.11 -4.68 -2.81
CA PRO A 30 -11.54 -4.96 -2.66
C PRO A 30 -12.24 -5.15 -4.02
N GLY A 31 -11.67 -4.62 -5.11
CA GLY A 31 -12.25 -4.69 -6.45
C GLY A 31 -12.10 -6.07 -7.08
N THR A 32 -13.18 -6.84 -7.12
CA THR A 32 -13.23 -8.18 -7.76
C THR A 32 -12.73 -8.16 -9.20
N GLN A 33 -13.11 -7.15 -9.99
CA GLN A 33 -12.63 -6.97 -11.38
C GLN A 33 -11.14 -6.66 -11.45
N GLN A 34 -10.61 -5.92 -10.47
CA GLN A 34 -9.19 -5.56 -10.39
C GLN A 34 -8.34 -6.80 -10.12
N ILE A 35 -8.75 -7.62 -9.15
CA ILE A 35 -8.11 -8.91 -8.84
C ILE A 35 -8.18 -9.88 -10.03
N ALA A 36 -9.31 -9.96 -10.73
CA ALA A 36 -9.41 -10.79 -11.94
C ALA A 36 -8.39 -10.35 -13.01
N ARG A 37 -8.24 -9.03 -13.22
CA ARG A 37 -7.23 -8.47 -14.14
C ARG A 37 -5.81 -8.73 -13.67
N ALA A 38 -5.53 -8.61 -12.37
CA ALA A 38 -4.22 -8.89 -11.78
C ALA A 38 -3.80 -10.34 -12.00
N ARG A 39 -4.69 -11.30 -11.69
CA ARG A 39 -4.48 -12.74 -11.92
C ARG A 39 -4.23 -13.04 -13.38
N SER A 40 -5.06 -12.49 -14.28
CA SER A 40 -4.88 -12.66 -15.73
C SER A 40 -3.54 -12.10 -16.21
N LYS A 41 -3.14 -10.92 -15.72
CA LYS A 41 -1.85 -10.30 -16.09
C LYS A 41 -0.68 -11.16 -15.62
N ALA A 42 -0.66 -11.62 -14.37
CA ALA A 42 0.41 -12.47 -13.85
C ALA A 42 0.50 -13.81 -14.60
N ALA A 43 -0.64 -14.44 -14.90
CA ALA A 43 -0.69 -15.69 -15.67
C ALA A 43 -0.09 -15.53 -17.08
N ARG A 44 -0.39 -14.43 -17.78
CA ARG A 44 0.21 -14.15 -19.12
C ARG A 44 1.73 -14.02 -19.08
N HIS A 45 2.30 -13.63 -17.94
CA HIS A 45 3.75 -13.54 -17.76
C HIS A 45 4.35 -14.78 -17.08
N ASN A 46 3.57 -15.83 -16.83
CA ASN A 46 3.97 -17.02 -16.07
C ASN A 46 4.58 -16.68 -14.70
N LEU A 47 4.07 -15.63 -14.06
CA LEU A 47 4.58 -15.17 -12.77
C LEU A 47 3.78 -15.78 -11.62
N PRO A 48 4.45 -16.32 -10.59
CA PRO A 48 3.77 -16.98 -9.49
C PRO A 48 3.38 -15.97 -8.38
N ALA A 49 2.87 -14.80 -8.78
CA ALA A 49 2.32 -13.80 -7.87
C ALA A 49 0.89 -14.16 -7.47
N VAL A 50 0.54 -13.94 -6.20
CA VAL A 50 -0.77 -14.32 -5.64
C VAL A 50 -1.64 -13.09 -5.43
N PHE A 51 -2.90 -13.15 -5.88
CA PHE A 51 -3.85 -12.05 -5.74
C PHE A 51 -5.15 -12.53 -5.11
N GLN A 52 -5.62 -11.81 -4.09
CA GLN A 52 -6.87 -12.10 -3.39
C GLN A 52 -7.72 -10.86 -3.17
N ILE A 53 -9.03 -11.05 -3.07
CA ILE A 53 -9.93 -9.97 -2.68
C ILE A 53 -9.74 -9.74 -1.18
N GLY A 54 -9.60 -8.49 -0.77
CA GLY A 54 -9.40 -8.15 0.64
C GLY A 54 -9.40 -6.64 0.89
N VAL A 55 -9.51 -6.28 2.16
CA VAL A 55 -9.49 -4.90 2.65
C VAL A 55 -8.38 -4.74 3.68
N ILE A 56 -7.86 -3.52 3.86
CA ILE A 56 -6.67 -3.30 4.69
C ILE A 56 -6.95 -3.46 6.18
N GLU A 57 -8.16 -3.13 6.63
CA GLU A 57 -8.58 -3.23 8.02
C GLU A 57 -8.79 -4.68 8.50
N HIS A 58 -8.67 -5.65 7.58
CA HIS A 58 -8.71 -7.08 7.89
C HIS A 58 -7.88 -7.90 6.90
N LEU A 59 -6.60 -8.10 7.23
CA LEU A 59 -5.67 -8.86 6.40
C LEU A 59 -5.73 -10.35 6.78
N ASP A 60 -6.27 -11.18 5.88
CA ASP A 60 -6.30 -12.65 6.03
C ASP A 60 -4.92 -13.28 5.80
N PHE A 61 -3.97 -12.90 6.67
CA PHE A 61 -2.61 -13.40 6.72
C PHE A 61 -2.17 -13.55 8.18
N PRO A 62 -1.32 -14.54 8.50
CA PRO A 62 -0.73 -14.65 9.82
C PRO A 62 0.15 -13.44 10.19
N ASP A 63 0.34 -13.25 11.48
CA ASP A 63 1.30 -12.30 12.02
C ASP A 63 2.70 -12.57 11.47
N GLN A 64 3.50 -11.51 11.30
CA GLN A 64 4.92 -11.63 10.97
C GLN A 64 5.22 -12.46 9.69
N THR A 65 4.36 -12.35 8.69
CA THR A 65 4.48 -13.09 7.42
C THR A 65 5.39 -12.39 6.42
N PHE A 66 5.31 -11.06 6.30
CA PHE A 66 5.94 -10.31 5.22
C PHE A 66 7.18 -9.54 5.67
N ASP A 67 8.21 -9.54 4.82
CA ASP A 67 9.40 -8.69 5.00
C ASP A 67 9.13 -7.24 4.58
N VAL A 68 8.21 -7.04 3.62
CA VAL A 68 7.85 -5.73 3.07
C VAL A 68 6.36 -5.68 2.78
N VAL A 69 5.71 -4.58 3.17
CA VAL A 69 4.37 -4.18 2.74
C VAL A 69 4.47 -2.88 1.95
N LEU A 70 3.85 -2.87 0.76
CA LEU A 70 3.70 -1.70 -0.08
C LEU A 70 2.24 -1.24 -0.07
N THR A 71 2.02 0.06 -0.08
CA THR A 71 0.72 0.67 -0.39
C THR A 71 0.94 1.81 -1.38
N ALA A 72 0.19 1.86 -2.47
CA ALA A 72 0.37 2.88 -3.51
C ALA A 72 -0.97 3.44 -3.96
N PHE A 73 -1.14 4.75 -3.80
CA PHE A 73 -2.31 5.52 -4.24
C PHE A 73 -3.65 4.94 -3.76
N MET A 74 -3.71 4.53 -2.48
CA MET A 74 -4.91 3.93 -1.91
C MET A 74 -5.28 4.47 -0.52
N MET A 75 -4.32 4.97 0.26
CA MET A 75 -4.59 5.42 1.64
C MET A 75 -5.50 6.65 1.64
N HIS A 76 -5.39 7.52 0.63
CA HIS A 76 -6.28 8.67 0.44
C HIS A 76 -7.75 8.31 0.18
N HIS A 77 -8.07 7.06 -0.15
CA HIS A 77 -9.46 6.59 -0.29
C HIS A 77 -10.09 6.18 1.04
N LEU A 78 -9.29 5.97 2.09
CA LEU A 78 -9.77 5.44 3.35
C LEU A 78 -10.20 6.56 4.30
N PRO A 79 -11.31 6.41 5.03
CA PRO A 79 -11.58 7.25 6.19
C PRO A 79 -10.56 6.96 7.30
N ASP A 80 -10.44 7.88 8.26
CA ASP A 80 -9.37 7.84 9.25
C ASP A 80 -9.38 6.65 10.20
N ASN A 81 -10.56 6.20 10.58
CA ASN A 81 -10.70 4.99 11.39
C ASN A 81 -10.12 3.76 10.64
N LEU A 82 -10.37 3.65 9.34
CA LEU A 82 -9.86 2.54 8.53
C LEU A 82 -8.36 2.67 8.24
N LYS A 83 -7.81 3.89 8.11
CA LYS A 83 -6.35 4.07 8.01
C LYS A 83 -5.64 3.54 9.25
N ARG A 84 -6.14 3.86 10.45
CA ARG A 84 -5.55 3.43 11.73
C ARG A 84 -5.63 1.91 11.89
N LEU A 85 -6.81 1.33 11.66
CA LEU A 85 -6.99 -0.12 11.68
C LEU A 85 -6.09 -0.80 10.64
N GLY A 86 -6.04 -0.25 9.44
CA GLY A 86 -5.23 -0.78 8.35
C GLY A 86 -3.73 -0.74 8.63
N LEU A 87 -3.21 0.37 9.17
CA LEU A 87 -1.80 0.47 9.55
C LEU A 87 -1.46 -0.49 10.70
N SER A 88 -2.40 -0.74 11.62
CA SER A 88 -2.23 -1.75 12.68
C SER A 88 -2.17 -3.17 12.10
N GLU A 89 -3.02 -3.51 11.15
CA GLU A 89 -2.98 -4.80 10.43
C GLU A 89 -1.69 -4.96 9.61
N VAL A 90 -1.26 -3.90 8.93
CA VAL A 90 0.03 -3.86 8.21
C VAL A 90 1.20 -4.10 9.17
N ALA A 91 1.19 -3.47 10.34
CA ALA A 91 2.18 -3.75 11.37
C ALA A 91 2.11 -5.20 11.84
N ARG A 92 0.92 -5.76 12.06
CA ARG A 92 0.73 -7.16 12.50
C ARG A 92 1.37 -8.15 11.52
N VAL A 93 1.06 -8.03 10.22
CA VAL A 93 1.54 -8.98 9.20
C VAL A 93 3.01 -8.79 8.81
N LEU A 94 3.61 -7.64 9.13
CA LEU A 94 5.05 -7.43 8.94
C LEU A 94 5.87 -8.19 9.99
N LYS A 95 7.00 -8.77 9.58
CA LYS A 95 8.01 -9.29 10.51
C LYS A 95 8.64 -8.15 11.33
N PRO A 96 9.14 -8.40 12.55
CA PRO A 96 9.97 -7.43 13.26
C PRO A 96 11.13 -6.96 12.36
N GLY A 97 11.36 -5.65 12.27
CA GLY A 97 12.33 -5.06 11.34
C GLY A 97 11.91 -5.06 9.86
N GLY A 98 10.70 -5.54 9.55
CA GLY A 98 10.09 -5.48 8.22
C GLY A 98 9.75 -4.05 7.82
N ARG A 99 9.61 -3.80 6.52
CA ARG A 99 9.48 -2.45 5.95
C ARG A 99 8.07 -2.15 5.48
N LEU A 100 7.57 -0.97 5.84
CA LEU A 100 6.42 -0.35 5.21
C LEU A 100 6.90 0.70 4.20
N VAL A 101 6.35 0.66 3.00
CA VAL A 101 6.53 1.72 2.00
C VAL A 101 5.17 2.19 1.51
N ILE A 102 4.96 3.51 1.54
CA ILE A 102 3.73 4.15 1.07
C ILE A 102 4.09 5.13 -0.04
N ALA A 103 3.33 5.14 -1.13
CA ALA A 103 3.30 6.24 -2.08
C ALA A 103 1.87 6.76 -2.17
N ASP A 104 1.64 8.06 -1.96
CA ASP A 104 0.29 8.61 -2.04
C ASP A 104 0.28 10.08 -2.47
N PHE A 105 -0.90 10.58 -2.84
CA PHE A 105 -1.11 11.96 -3.22
C PHE A 105 -1.10 12.88 -2.01
N LYS A 106 -0.46 14.04 -2.16
CA LYS A 106 -0.66 15.16 -1.25
C LYS A 106 -2.04 15.75 -1.47
N ARG A 107 -2.78 16.01 -0.38
CA ARG A 107 -4.08 16.69 -0.46
C ARG A 107 -3.85 18.10 -1.02
N PRO A 108 -4.58 18.54 -2.08
CA PRO A 108 -4.43 19.87 -2.67
C PRO A 108 -4.75 20.98 -1.67
N GLU A 109 -4.03 22.11 -1.76
CA GLU A 109 -4.25 23.27 -0.88
C GLU A 109 -5.54 24.06 -1.16
N ARG A 110 -6.22 23.82 -2.31
CA ARG A 110 -7.40 24.60 -2.73
C ARG A 110 -8.69 23.79 -2.63
N GLU A 111 -9.55 24.23 -1.69
CA GLU A 111 -10.87 23.71 -1.32
C GLU A 111 -11.91 23.72 -2.47
N ASN A 112 -11.67 24.45 -3.56
CA ASN A 112 -12.66 24.74 -4.62
C ASN A 112 -12.56 23.88 -5.88
N SER A 113 -12.11 22.63 -5.77
CA SER A 113 -12.14 21.68 -6.90
C SER A 113 -13.44 20.86 -6.81
N PRO A 114 -14.46 21.10 -7.67
CA PRO A 114 -15.70 20.33 -7.60
C PRO A 114 -15.39 18.90 -8.07
N GLY A 115 -15.41 17.92 -7.16
CA GLY A 115 -15.46 16.51 -7.55
C GLY A 115 -14.71 15.48 -6.72
N ARG A 116 -13.91 15.85 -5.72
CA ARG A 116 -13.33 14.95 -4.68
C ARG A 116 -12.48 15.79 -3.73
N ALA A 117 -13.07 16.31 -2.66
CA ALA A 117 -12.27 16.77 -1.54
C ALA A 117 -11.59 15.53 -0.97
N MET A 118 -10.29 15.39 -1.23
CA MET A 118 -9.47 14.42 -0.52
C MET A 118 -9.39 14.96 0.91
N GLU A 119 -10.18 14.41 1.83
CA GLU A 119 -10.18 14.87 3.21
C GLU A 119 -8.79 14.77 3.82
N ILE A 120 -7.99 13.78 3.38
CA ILE A 120 -6.72 13.41 3.98
C ILE A 120 -5.73 13.02 2.91
N GLY A 121 -4.55 13.64 2.95
CA GLY A 121 -3.48 13.42 2.00
C GLY A 121 -2.28 12.76 2.65
N PHE A 122 -1.28 12.49 1.81
CA PHE A 122 0.03 11.98 2.23
C PHE A 122 0.59 12.69 3.46
N GLN A 123 0.45 14.01 3.56
CA GLN A 123 1.02 14.83 4.64
C GLN A 123 0.53 14.44 6.04
N ASP A 124 -0.61 13.75 6.15
CA ASP A 124 -1.21 13.36 7.42
C ASP A 124 -0.77 11.94 7.86
N LEU A 125 -0.23 11.13 6.95
CA LEU A 125 0.12 9.72 7.19
C LEU A 125 1.33 9.48 8.12
N PRO A 126 2.42 10.29 8.12
CA PRO A 126 3.60 9.99 8.92
C PRO A 126 3.33 9.87 10.43
N ALA A 127 2.41 10.69 10.96
CA ALA A 127 2.01 10.63 12.36
C ALA A 127 1.27 9.31 12.66
N LEU A 128 0.30 8.95 11.81
CA LEU A 128 -0.46 7.69 11.93
C LEU A 128 0.45 6.46 11.84
N VAL A 129 1.45 6.50 10.96
CA VAL A 129 2.44 5.44 10.82
C VAL A 129 3.24 5.28 12.11
N LYS A 130 3.73 6.36 12.71
CA LYS A 130 4.44 6.29 14.01
C LYS A 130 3.55 5.72 15.13
N GLU A 131 2.32 6.21 15.22
CA GLU A 131 1.34 5.75 16.22
C GLU A 131 0.99 4.26 16.07
N SER A 132 1.14 3.70 14.87
CA SER A 132 0.82 2.30 14.55
C SER A 132 2.00 1.33 14.80
N GLY A 133 3.03 1.75 15.53
CA GLY A 133 4.15 0.88 15.92
C GLY A 133 5.36 0.90 14.98
N PHE A 134 5.43 1.87 14.07
CA PHE A 134 6.56 2.02 13.17
C PHE A 134 7.59 3.03 13.68
N SER A 135 8.86 2.74 13.42
CA SER A 135 10.02 3.59 13.70
C SER A 135 10.72 3.97 12.40
N GLN A 136 11.73 4.86 12.49
CA GLN A 136 12.51 5.33 11.33
C GLN A 136 11.64 5.80 10.16
N VAL A 137 10.60 6.58 10.45
CA VAL A 137 9.67 7.10 9.44
C VAL A 137 10.34 8.22 8.66
N GLU A 138 10.74 7.89 7.44
CA GLU A 138 11.31 8.82 6.45
C GLU A 138 10.25 9.24 5.44
N THR A 139 10.28 10.50 5.02
CA THR A 139 9.35 11.06 4.03
C THR A 139 10.11 11.74 2.90
N GLU A 140 9.60 11.59 1.68
CA GLU A 140 10.11 12.25 0.48
C GLU A 140 8.94 12.77 -0.35
N GLU A 141 9.08 13.92 -1.01
CA GLU A 141 8.03 14.49 -1.86
C GLU A 141 8.53 14.67 -3.29
N MET A 142 7.65 14.38 -4.26
CA MET A 142 7.87 14.59 -5.68
C MET A 142 6.75 15.48 -6.23
N ARG A 143 7.14 16.65 -6.73
CA ARG A 143 6.22 17.57 -7.41
C ARG A 143 6.11 17.22 -8.89
N LEU A 144 4.87 16.98 -9.34
CA LEU A 144 4.51 16.79 -10.74
C LEU A 144 3.71 18.00 -11.24
N PRO A 145 3.60 18.22 -12.56
CA PRO A 145 2.93 19.41 -13.11
C PRO A 145 1.48 19.63 -12.66
N ARG A 146 0.78 18.57 -12.21
CA ARG A 146 -0.65 18.62 -11.83
C ARG A 146 -0.96 18.06 -10.45
N THR A 147 0.03 17.52 -9.73
CA THR A 147 -0.17 16.89 -8.42
C THR A 147 1.16 16.80 -7.68
N GLU A 148 1.10 16.58 -6.38
CA GLU A 148 2.26 16.21 -5.58
C GLU A 148 2.06 14.79 -5.06
N ILE A 149 3.13 14.01 -5.07
CA ILE A 149 3.17 12.64 -4.55
C ILE A 149 4.17 12.62 -3.41
N GLY A 150 3.80 12.01 -2.29
CA GLY A 150 4.71 11.75 -1.21
C GLY A 150 5.00 10.26 -1.05
N PHE A 151 6.17 9.97 -0.52
CA PHE A 151 6.65 8.64 -0.22
C PHE A 151 6.98 8.54 1.27
N ILE A 152 6.53 7.48 1.93
CA ILE A 152 6.96 7.12 3.30
C ILE A 152 7.71 5.80 3.24
N ARG A 153 8.82 5.73 3.98
CA ARG A 153 9.52 4.49 4.32
C ARG A 153 9.58 4.39 5.84
N ALA A 154 9.27 3.22 6.40
CA ALA A 154 9.29 3.00 7.84
C ALA A 154 9.64 1.55 8.19
N LEU A 155 10.17 1.33 9.38
CA LEU A 155 10.46 0.00 9.93
C LEU A 155 9.43 -0.38 10.99
N LYS A 156 8.98 -1.63 10.98
CA LYS A 156 8.26 -2.20 12.12
C LYS A 156 9.22 -2.28 13.30
N SER A 157 8.84 -1.65 14.42
CA SER A 157 9.59 -1.67 15.68
C SER A 157 9.66 -3.06 16.31
#